data_AF-A0A660NP45-F1
#
_entry.id   AF-A0A660NP45-F1
#
_cell.length_a   1.000
_cell.length_b   1.000
_cell.length_c   1.000
_cell.angle_alpha   90.00
_cell.angle_beta   90.00
_cell.angle_gamma   90.00
#
_symmetry.space_group_name_H-M   'P 1'
#
loop_
_entity.id
_entity.type
_entity.pdbx_description
1 polymer ?
#
loop_
_entity_poly.entity_id
_entity_poly.type
_entity_poly.pdbx_seq_one_letter_code
_entity_poly.pdbx_strand_id
1 'polypeptide(L)'
;LTTDMVGANLRARTLAFQAAEAALRFCERQVINNFAGTPMITALSWDEWTDENQWNGPAGRRLTPQEINVPAQIKTMPQCLFRYLTIDDWRQIAPPKPGTVTAESRGFDSDRFRFVRITVRGYSPDYVPANSGDPQTAKGSEVRLQSMVRVIQ
;
A
#
# COMPACT_ATOMS: atom_id res chain seq x y z
N LEU A 1 -27.94 12.79 -17.61
CA LEU A 1 -27.31 13.53 -16.48
C LEU A 1 -26.89 12.62 -15.33
N THR A 2 -27.78 11.85 -14.69
CA THR A 2 -27.38 10.91 -13.62
C THR A 2 -26.62 9.69 -14.14
N THR A 3 -27.00 9.14 -15.30
CA THR A 3 -26.32 8.00 -15.96
C THR A 3 -24.89 8.34 -16.40
N ASP A 4 -24.67 9.55 -16.93
CA ASP A 4 -23.35 10.01 -17.39
C ASP A 4 -22.39 10.23 -16.22
N MET A 5 -22.89 10.77 -15.09
CA MET A 5 -22.12 10.92 -13.86
C MET A 5 -21.72 9.57 -13.27
N VAL A 6 -22.65 8.61 -13.24
CA VAL A 6 -22.35 7.24 -12.78
C VAL A 6 -21.29 6.59 -13.68
N GLY A 7 -21.43 6.74 -15.02
CA GLY A 7 -20.45 6.23 -15.98
C GLY A 7 -19.06 6.86 -15.83
N ALA A 8 -19.00 8.18 -15.59
CA ALA A 8 -17.75 8.89 -15.34
C ALA A 8 -17.08 8.44 -14.04
N ASN A 9 -17.84 8.30 -12.96
CA ASN A 9 -17.33 7.84 -11.66
C ASN A 9 -16.82 6.40 -11.73
N LEU A 10 -17.53 5.51 -12.43
CA LEU A 10 -17.07 4.14 -12.63
C LEU A 10 -15.76 4.10 -13.43
N ARG A 11 -15.64 4.91 -14.50
CA ARG A 11 -14.41 5.01 -15.27
C ARG A 11 -13.24 5.52 -14.43
N ALA A 12 -13.45 6.59 -13.65
CA ALA A 12 -12.43 7.14 -12.75
C ALA A 12 -11.95 6.08 -11.76
N ARG A 13 -12.87 5.34 -11.13
CA ARG A 13 -12.54 4.27 -10.20
C ARG A 13 -11.78 3.12 -10.86
N THR A 14 -12.17 2.70 -12.06
CA THR A 14 -11.45 1.65 -12.81
C THR A 14 -10.02 2.06 -13.13
N LEU A 15 -9.81 3.32 -13.56
CA LEU A 15 -8.46 3.83 -13.85
C LEU A 15 -7.61 3.95 -12.57
N ALA A 16 -8.20 4.43 -11.48
CA ALA A 16 -7.52 4.48 -10.18
C ALA A 16 -7.12 3.07 -9.69
N PHE A 17 -7.97 2.07 -9.90
CA PHE A 17 -7.69 0.67 -9.58
C PHE A 17 -6.54 0.11 -10.43
N GLN A 18 -6.56 0.32 -11.75
CA GLN A 18 -5.46 -0.08 -12.64
C GLN A 18 -4.13 0.56 -12.23
N ALA A 19 -4.15 1.84 -11.87
CA ALA A 19 -2.97 2.54 -11.37
C ALA A 19 -2.47 1.96 -10.04
N ALA A 20 -3.38 1.62 -9.13
CA ALA A 20 -3.04 0.97 -7.87
C ALA A 20 -2.45 -0.43 -8.09
N GLU A 21 -3.01 -1.24 -9.00
CA GLU A 21 -2.46 -2.56 -9.32
C GLU A 21 -1.06 -2.48 -9.94
N ALA A 22 -0.83 -1.53 -10.85
CA ALA A 22 0.49 -1.31 -11.44
C ALA A 22 1.52 -0.91 -10.36
N ALA A 23 1.13 0.00 -9.45
CA ALA A 23 1.94 0.39 -8.31
C ALA A 23 2.24 -0.79 -7.38
N LEU A 24 1.22 -1.59 -7.06
CA LEU A 24 1.37 -2.77 -6.20
C LEU A 24 2.40 -3.74 -6.76
N ARG A 25 2.28 -4.11 -8.04
CA ARG A 25 3.21 -5.03 -8.72
C ARG A 25 4.63 -4.50 -8.75
N PHE A 26 4.81 -3.18 -8.92
CA PHE A 26 6.13 -2.56 -8.87
C PHE A 26 6.72 -2.64 -7.46
N CYS A 27 5.94 -2.28 -6.44
CA CYS A 27 6.39 -2.21 -5.06
C CYS A 27 6.63 -3.59 -4.44
N GLU A 28 5.84 -4.60 -4.81
CA GLU A 28 6.12 -6.01 -4.48
C GLU A 28 7.48 -6.44 -5.01
N ARG A 29 7.75 -6.18 -6.29
CA ARG A 29 9.03 -6.51 -6.92
C ARG A 29 10.19 -5.75 -6.31
N GLN A 30 10.00 -4.49 -5.92
CA GLN A 30 11.02 -3.72 -5.21
C GLN A 30 11.39 -4.39 -3.89
N VAL A 31 10.41 -4.81 -3.10
CA VAL A 31 10.64 -5.48 -1.81
C VAL A 31 11.34 -6.83 -2.01
N ILE A 32 10.92 -7.61 -3.01
CA ILE A 32 11.54 -8.91 -3.32
C ILE A 32 13.00 -8.74 -3.76
N ASN A 33 13.30 -7.76 -4.61
CA ASN A 33 14.62 -7.59 -5.19
C ASN A 33 15.58 -6.76 -4.32
N ASN A 34 15.06 -5.86 -3.48
CA ASN A 34 15.84 -4.93 -2.67
C ASN A 34 15.19 -4.73 -1.30
N PHE A 35 15.05 -5.81 -0.55
CA PHE A 35 14.49 -5.78 0.80
C PHE A 35 15.28 -4.84 1.73
N ALA A 36 16.61 -5.02 1.80
CA ALA A 36 17.47 -4.29 2.72
C ALA A 36 17.55 -2.77 2.43
N GLY A 37 17.39 -2.37 1.17
CA GLY A 37 17.41 -0.95 0.76
C GLY A 37 16.04 -0.30 0.70
N THR A 38 14.95 -1.01 1.01
CA THR A 38 13.61 -0.43 1.00
C THR A 38 13.29 0.13 2.39
N PRO A 39 13.06 1.44 2.55
CA PRO A 39 12.65 2.00 3.83
C PRO A 39 11.26 1.47 4.22
N MET A 40 11.10 1.06 5.47
CA MET A 40 9.85 0.49 5.97
C MET A 40 9.52 1.05 7.34
N ILE A 41 8.23 1.11 7.63
CA ILE A 41 7.73 1.35 8.99
C ILE A 41 8.00 0.07 9.79
N THR A 42 8.65 0.23 10.93
CA THR A 42 8.96 -0.86 11.89
C THR A 42 8.16 -0.74 13.18
N ALA A 43 7.69 0.47 13.52
CA ALA A 43 6.85 0.71 14.68
C ALA A 43 5.50 -0.02 14.54
N LEU A 44 5.03 -0.57 15.66
CA LEU A 44 3.71 -1.19 15.72
C LEU A 44 2.65 -0.11 15.47
N SER A 45 1.98 -0.21 14.33
CA SER A 45 0.84 0.62 13.95
C SER A 45 -0.10 -0.22 13.08
N TRP A 46 -1.40 -0.04 13.28
CA TRP A 46 -2.45 -0.84 12.64
C TRP A 46 -3.01 -0.19 11.39
N ASP A 47 -2.95 1.13 11.34
CA ASP A 47 -3.57 2.01 10.38
C ASP A 47 -2.60 3.06 9.86
N GLU A 48 -1.31 2.71 9.73
CA GLU A 48 -0.26 3.60 9.21
C GLU A 48 -0.59 4.18 7.83
N TRP A 49 -1.43 3.48 7.07
CA TRP A 49 -1.93 3.91 5.77
C TRP A 49 -2.97 5.05 5.85
N THR A 50 -3.50 5.36 7.03
CA THR A 50 -4.39 6.50 7.27
C THR A 50 -3.65 7.80 7.54
N ASP A 51 -2.41 7.70 8.04
CA ASP A 51 -1.58 8.85 8.40
C ASP A 51 -0.81 9.37 7.17
N GLU A 52 -1.20 10.56 6.68
CA GLU A 52 -0.54 11.21 5.54
C GLU A 52 0.95 11.49 5.77
N ASN A 53 1.40 11.59 7.03
CA ASN A 53 2.83 11.74 7.31
C ASN A 53 3.62 10.48 6.93
N GLN A 54 3.01 9.29 7.00
CA GLN A 54 3.65 8.04 6.60
C GLN A 54 3.85 7.99 5.07
N TRP A 55 2.86 8.47 4.31
CA TRP A 55 2.93 8.53 2.85
C TRP A 55 3.93 9.55 2.31
N ASN A 56 4.21 10.60 3.08
CA ASN A 56 5.19 11.63 2.75
C ASN A 56 6.55 11.42 3.45
N GLY A 57 6.63 10.45 4.36
CA GLY A 57 7.82 10.09 5.11
C GLY A 57 8.72 9.09 4.38
N PRO A 58 9.79 8.61 5.03
CA PRO A 58 10.79 7.75 4.39
C PRO A 58 10.25 6.43 3.84
N ALA A 59 9.26 5.83 4.51
CA ALA A 59 8.63 4.58 4.08
C ALA A 59 7.58 4.77 2.98
N GLY A 60 7.14 6.02 2.76
CA GLY A 60 6.27 6.40 1.65
C GLY A 60 7.08 6.64 0.39
N ARG A 61 6.75 5.93 -0.69
CA ARG A 61 7.42 6.09 -2.00
C ARG A 61 6.41 6.53 -3.04
N ARG A 62 6.65 7.70 -3.65
CA ARG A 62 5.92 8.12 -4.85
C ARG A 62 6.56 7.51 -6.09
N LEU A 63 5.76 6.91 -6.95
CA LEU A 63 6.23 6.31 -8.20
C LEU A 63 6.36 7.37 -9.29
N THR A 64 7.22 7.09 -10.24
CA THR A 64 7.44 7.88 -11.45
C THR A 64 6.70 7.25 -12.63
N PRO A 65 6.35 8.05 -13.66
CA PRO A 65 5.65 7.52 -14.84
C PRO A 65 6.39 6.34 -15.51
N GLN A 66 7.72 6.38 -15.50
CA GLN A 66 8.60 5.36 -16.09
C GLN A 66 8.56 4.04 -15.32
N GLU A 67 8.43 4.08 -13.99
CA GLU A 67 8.42 2.87 -13.14
C GLU A 67 7.16 2.01 -13.35
N ILE A 68 6.04 2.64 -13.69
CA ILE A 68 4.75 1.97 -13.91
C ILE A 68 4.25 2.04 -15.35
N ASN A 69 5.09 2.50 -16.28
CA ASN A 69 4.80 2.62 -17.71
C ASN A 69 3.48 3.36 -18.02
N VAL A 70 3.29 4.53 -17.40
CA VAL A 70 2.13 5.39 -17.62
C VAL A 70 2.54 6.72 -18.27
N PRO A 71 1.62 7.43 -18.95
CA PRO A 71 1.91 8.74 -19.51
C PRO A 71 2.34 9.75 -18.44
N ALA A 72 3.26 10.66 -18.80
CA ALA A 72 3.75 11.70 -17.89
C ALA A 72 2.70 12.76 -17.48
N GLN A 73 1.51 12.72 -18.09
CA GLN A 73 0.43 13.71 -17.92
C GLN A 73 -0.49 13.42 -16.72
N ILE A 74 -0.15 12.44 -15.87
CA ILE A 74 -0.91 12.12 -14.66
C ILE A 74 -0.58 13.15 -13.58
N LYS A 75 -1.62 13.84 -13.06
CA LYS A 75 -1.47 14.88 -12.04
C LYS A 75 -0.96 14.34 -10.70
N THR A 76 -1.47 13.18 -10.29
CA THR A 76 -1.12 12.55 -9.02
C THR A 76 -0.63 11.14 -9.26
N MET A 77 0.65 10.94 -9.04
CA MET A 77 1.27 9.63 -9.22
C MET A 77 0.91 8.68 -8.07
N PRO A 78 0.74 7.38 -8.35
CA PRO A 78 0.56 6.38 -7.30
C PRO A 78 1.70 6.39 -6.28
N GLN A 79 1.36 5.99 -5.06
CA GLN A 79 2.33 5.87 -3.97
C GLN A 79 2.24 4.49 -3.32
N CYS A 80 3.35 4.07 -2.74
CA CYS A 80 3.49 2.86 -1.95
C CYS A 80 3.90 3.21 -0.52
N LEU A 81 3.49 2.36 0.40
CA LEU A 81 3.84 2.41 1.80
C LEU A 81 4.24 1.01 2.25
N PHE A 82 5.41 0.88 2.85
CA PHE A 82 5.98 -0.40 3.26
C PHE A 82 5.99 -0.53 4.78
N ARG A 83 5.46 -1.64 5.30
CA ARG A 83 5.45 -1.97 6.72
C ARG A 83 6.07 -3.35 6.94
N TYR A 84 7.08 -3.41 7.80
CA TYR A 84 7.78 -4.64 8.15
C TYR A 84 7.11 -5.35 9.35
N LEU A 85 6.50 -6.50 9.14
CA LEU A 85 5.80 -7.24 10.20
C LEU A 85 6.59 -8.49 10.61
N THR A 86 6.68 -8.70 11.92
CA THR A 86 7.17 -9.95 12.52
C THR A 86 6.01 -10.83 12.96
N ILE A 87 6.29 -12.11 13.24
CA ILE A 87 5.33 -12.99 13.90
C ILE A 87 4.89 -12.43 15.26
N ASP A 88 5.80 -11.79 16.00
CA ASP A 88 5.48 -11.27 17.33
C ASP A 88 4.56 -10.05 17.26
N ASP A 89 4.69 -9.20 16.22
CA ASP A 89 3.70 -8.14 15.94
C ASP A 89 2.30 -8.74 15.72
N TRP A 90 2.20 -9.85 14.97
CA TRP A 90 0.92 -10.49 14.68
C TRP A 90 0.29 -11.10 15.95
N ARG A 91 1.11 -11.69 16.81
CA ARG A 91 0.66 -12.31 18.08
C ARG A 91 0.06 -11.32 19.06
N GLN A 92 0.44 -10.05 18.99
CA GLN A 92 -0.17 -9.01 19.81
C GLN A 92 -1.65 -8.77 19.46
N ILE A 93 -2.06 -9.06 18.22
CA ILE A 93 -3.47 -8.99 17.78
C ILE A 93 -4.18 -10.31 18.03
N ALA A 94 -3.55 -11.38 17.55
CA ALA A 94 -4.13 -12.70 17.43
C ALA A 94 -3.20 -13.69 18.11
N PRO A 95 -3.17 -13.71 19.45
CA PRO A 95 -2.33 -14.64 20.18
C PRO A 95 -2.74 -16.09 19.83
N PRO A 96 -1.77 -17.01 19.71
CA PRO A 96 -2.06 -18.40 19.40
C PRO A 96 -2.93 -19.01 20.49
N LYS A 97 -3.95 -19.78 20.09
CA LYS A 97 -4.79 -20.52 21.03
C LYS A 97 -3.96 -21.62 21.71
N PRO A 98 -4.28 -22.00 22.96
CA PRO A 98 -3.67 -23.16 23.60
C PRO A 98 -3.73 -24.40 22.70
N GLY A 99 -2.61 -25.11 22.56
CA GLY A 99 -2.49 -26.29 21.68
C GLY A 99 -2.18 -25.98 20.21
N THR A 100 -2.05 -24.71 19.81
CA THR A 100 -1.60 -24.35 18.46
C THR A 100 -0.13 -24.76 18.27
N VAL A 101 0.17 -25.49 17.20
CA VAL A 101 1.54 -25.80 16.80
C VAL A 101 2.17 -24.53 16.23
N THR A 102 3.08 -23.92 16.97
CA THR A 102 3.81 -22.73 16.53
C THR A 102 5.09 -23.11 15.78
N ALA A 103 5.71 -22.15 15.10
CA ALA A 103 7.00 -22.36 14.45
C ALA A 103 8.09 -22.79 15.45
N GLU A 104 8.10 -22.20 16.64
CA GLU A 104 9.04 -22.46 17.72
C GLU A 104 8.86 -23.87 18.28
N SER A 105 7.62 -24.34 18.38
CA SER A 105 7.35 -25.74 18.78
C SER A 105 7.94 -26.77 17.82
N ARG A 106 8.30 -26.35 16.60
CA ARG A 106 8.99 -27.16 15.58
C ARG A 106 10.48 -26.81 15.44
N GLY A 107 11.04 -26.01 16.35
CA GLY A 107 12.45 -25.61 16.34
C GLY A 107 12.80 -24.51 15.34
N PHE A 108 11.82 -23.73 14.87
CA PHE A 108 12.08 -22.55 14.05
C PHE A 108 11.94 -21.27 14.87
N ASP A 109 12.95 -20.41 14.83
CA ASP A 109 12.88 -19.09 15.44
C ASP A 109 11.84 -18.20 14.74
N SER A 110 11.16 -17.35 15.52
CA SER A 110 10.12 -16.44 15.03
C SER A 110 10.64 -15.40 14.03
N ASP A 111 11.92 -15.05 14.15
CA ASP A 111 12.63 -14.06 13.33
C ASP A 111 12.87 -14.52 11.87
N ARG A 112 12.70 -15.82 11.60
CA ARG A 112 12.77 -16.42 10.27
C ARG A 112 11.55 -16.09 9.41
N PHE A 113 10.48 -15.59 10.02
CA PHE A 113 9.25 -15.25 9.32
C PHE A 113 9.13 -13.74 9.22
N ARG A 114 9.59 -13.23 8.08
CA ARG A 114 9.61 -11.80 7.76
C ARG A 114 8.53 -11.50 6.75
N PHE A 115 7.59 -10.65 7.15
CA PHE A 115 6.49 -10.22 6.29
C PHE A 115 6.62 -8.73 5.99
N VAL A 116 6.25 -8.35 4.78
CA VAL A 116 6.11 -6.95 4.42
C VAL A 116 4.69 -6.74 3.97
N ARG A 117 3.98 -5.86 4.68
CA ARG A 117 2.70 -5.34 4.23
C ARG A 117 2.97 -4.15 3.33
N ILE A 118 2.44 -4.22 2.12
CA ILE A 118 2.59 -3.20 1.09
C ILE A 118 1.22 -2.61 0.89
N THR A 119 1.06 -1.33 1.22
CA THR A 119 -0.15 -0.58 0.94
C THR A 119 0.14 0.38 -0.18
N VAL A 120 -0.72 0.43 -1.19
CA VAL A 120 -0.60 1.37 -2.31
C VAL A 120 -1.84 2.20 -2.45
N ARG A 121 -1.68 3.41 -2.96
CA ARG A 121 -2.78 4.28 -3.38
C ARG A 121 -2.60 4.65 -4.85
N GLY A 122 -3.62 4.37 -5.64
CA GLY A 122 -3.73 4.74 -7.05
C GLY A 122 -4.78 5.80 -7.25
N TYR A 123 -4.60 6.62 -8.28
CA TYR A 123 -5.40 7.81 -8.55
C TYR A 123 -5.91 7.79 -9.98
N SER A 124 -7.13 8.27 -10.19
CA SER A 124 -7.60 8.56 -11.54
C SER A 124 -6.83 9.75 -12.13
N PRO A 125 -6.73 9.86 -13.47
CA PRO A 125 -5.95 10.95 -14.11
C PRO A 125 -6.43 12.36 -13.76
N ASP A 126 -7.71 12.51 -13.45
CA ASP A 126 -8.38 13.75 -13.06
C ASP A 126 -8.45 13.96 -11.54
N TYR A 127 -7.78 13.11 -10.75
CA TYR A 127 -7.79 13.20 -9.31
C TYR A 127 -7.29 14.56 -8.83
N VAL A 128 -8.09 15.18 -7.96
CA VAL A 128 -7.74 16.39 -7.22
C VAL A 128 -8.17 16.16 -5.78
N PRO A 129 -7.25 16.23 -4.80
CA PRO A 129 -7.61 16.05 -3.40
C PRO A 129 -8.57 17.16 -2.94
N ALA A 130 -9.40 16.85 -1.94
CA ALA A 130 -10.18 17.88 -1.26
C ALA A 130 -9.24 18.91 -0.64
N ASN A 131 -9.50 20.19 -0.86
CA ASN A 131 -8.84 21.23 -0.07
C ASN A 131 -9.44 21.22 1.33
N SER A 132 -8.63 21.45 2.36
CA SER A 132 -9.02 21.39 3.78
C SER A 132 -10.13 22.39 4.21
N GLY A 133 -10.62 23.23 3.30
CA GLY A 133 -11.73 24.16 3.52
C GLY A 133 -12.94 23.98 2.58
N ASP A 134 -12.87 23.10 1.58
CA ASP A 134 -14.01 22.82 0.70
C ASP A 134 -13.97 21.37 0.17
N PRO A 135 -14.76 20.45 0.75
CA PRO A 135 -14.86 19.06 0.29
C PRO A 135 -15.37 18.93 -1.14
N GLN A 136 -16.07 19.94 -1.68
CA GLN A 136 -16.65 19.88 -3.02
C GLN A 136 -15.62 20.06 -4.14
N THR A 137 -14.38 20.44 -3.83
CA THR A 137 -13.31 20.54 -4.84
C THR A 137 -12.71 19.19 -5.20
N ALA A 138 -13.00 18.13 -4.42
CA ALA A 138 -12.51 16.79 -4.69
C ALA A 138 -13.05 16.27 -6.03
N LYS A 139 -12.16 15.82 -6.90
CA LYS A 139 -12.51 15.22 -8.19
C LYS A 139 -11.74 13.93 -8.40
N GLY A 140 -12.29 13.07 -9.26
CA GLY A 140 -11.68 11.78 -9.59
C GLY A 140 -11.90 10.71 -8.53
N SER A 141 -10.97 9.76 -8.45
CA SER A 141 -11.04 8.63 -7.53
C SER A 141 -9.67 8.27 -7.00
N GLU A 142 -9.61 7.94 -5.71
CA GLU A 142 -8.48 7.27 -5.07
C GLU A 142 -8.89 5.84 -4.72
N VAL A 143 -8.01 4.89 -5.00
CA VAL A 143 -8.18 3.49 -4.65
C VAL A 143 -6.96 3.06 -3.84
N ARG A 144 -7.21 2.36 -2.74
CA ARG A 144 -6.16 1.74 -1.92
C ARG A 144 -6.19 0.24 -2.05
N LEU A 145 -5.03 -0.37 -2.26
CA LEU A 145 -4.84 -1.81 -2.29
C LEU A 145 -3.79 -2.19 -1.24
N GLN A 146 -3.91 -3.40 -0.71
CA GLN A 146 -2.97 -3.92 0.26
C GLN A 146 -2.58 -5.36 -0.09
N SER A 147 -1.30 -5.67 0.05
CA SER A 147 -0.73 -6.99 -0.13
C SER A 147 0.21 -7.33 1.03
N MET A 148 0.43 -8.62 1.24
CA MET A 148 1.44 -9.13 2.17
C MET A 148 2.38 -10.05 1.41
N VAL A 149 3.67 -9.76 1.48
CA VAL A 149 4.73 -10.57 0.88
C VAL A 149 5.58 -11.15 1.99
N ARG A 150 5.87 -12.45 1.90
CA ARG A 150 6.91 -13.08 2.71
C ARG A 150 8.25 -12.90 2.03
N VAL A 151 9.25 -12.45 2.80
CA VAL A 151 10.62 -12.31 2.31
C VAL A 151 11.45 -13.48 2.83
N ILE A 152 12.14 -14.17 1.93
CA ILE A 152 13.07 -15.26 2.24
C ILE A 152 14.47 -14.72 1.92
N GLN A 153 15.34 -14.68 2.93
CA GLN A 153 16.77 -14.38 2.78
C GLN A 153 17.58 -15.64 3.00
#